data_AF-A0A429FTY7-F1
#
_entry.id   AF-A0A429FTY7-F1
#
_cell.length_a   1.000
_cell.length_b   1.000
_cell.length_c   1.000
_cell.angle_alpha   90.00
_cell.angle_beta   90.00
_cell.angle_gamma   90.00
#
_symmetry.space_group_name_H-M   'P 1'
#
loop_
_entity.id
_entity.type
_entity.pdbx_description
1 polymer ?
#
loop_
_entity_poly.entity_id
_entity_poly.type
_entity_poly.pdbx_seq_one_letter_code
_entity_poly.pdbx_strand_id
1 'polypeptide(L)'
;MIPAPFEYVAPSTVDEAISALAEAGEDAKVLAGGQSLLPVLRMRLATPTTLVDLGKVAELRGVREDGDALVIGSMTTHYDVQRDALVAEHAALLKAATDTVADPQIRHRGTFGGALAHADPAGDLLAPVLALGCELVVAGQDGRRTVAAADFFQDMFTTALAADELLVEVRVPKHTGWHAHYEKFNRVAQAWSMVAVAACVRTEAGTIEEARVALTNMGSTPVRAAGVEEALVGCAATAEAIRGAAERAAEGTNPTADGNSDVEYRQHLARVLTGRAVLAAAGS
;
A
#
# COMPACT_ATOMS: atom_id res chain seq x y z
N MET A 1 -20.46 -17.22 -13.09
CA MET A 1 -19.72 -16.00 -12.72
C MET A 1 -20.55 -14.75 -13.05
N ILE A 2 -21.64 -14.51 -12.31
CA ILE A 2 -22.55 -13.38 -12.51
C ILE A 2 -22.84 -12.78 -11.12
N PRO A 3 -22.55 -11.49 -10.90
CA PRO A 3 -22.87 -10.80 -9.64
C PRO A 3 -24.35 -10.87 -9.30
N ALA A 4 -24.68 -10.67 -8.01
CA ALA A 4 -26.05 -10.31 -7.64
C ALA A 4 -26.42 -8.94 -8.25
N PRO A 5 -27.71 -8.66 -8.51
CA PRO A 5 -28.15 -7.31 -8.89
C PRO A 5 -27.80 -6.30 -7.80
N PHE A 6 -27.45 -5.09 -8.22
CA PHE A 6 -27.18 -3.94 -7.35
C PHE A 6 -27.62 -2.66 -8.06
N GLU A 7 -27.90 -1.62 -7.28
CA GLU A 7 -28.05 -0.26 -7.78
C GLU A 7 -26.67 0.34 -8.06
N TYR A 8 -26.61 1.25 -9.04
CA TYR A 8 -25.37 1.88 -9.45
C TYR A 8 -25.53 3.40 -9.44
N VAL A 9 -24.68 4.06 -8.65
CA VAL A 9 -24.63 5.51 -8.51
C VAL A 9 -23.24 5.99 -8.94
N ALA A 10 -23.18 7.03 -9.77
CA ALA A 10 -21.93 7.57 -10.30
C ALA A 10 -21.83 9.08 -10.01
N PRO A 11 -21.55 9.45 -8.74
CA PRO A 11 -21.39 10.83 -8.31
C PRO A 11 -20.21 11.52 -9.02
N SER A 12 -20.23 12.85 -9.01
CA SER A 12 -19.22 13.69 -9.66
C SER A 12 -18.33 14.45 -8.66
N THR A 13 -18.69 14.46 -7.38
CA THR A 13 -17.94 15.08 -6.28
C THR A 13 -17.78 14.11 -5.11
N VAL A 14 -16.82 14.39 -4.22
CA VAL A 14 -16.67 13.65 -2.95
C VAL A 14 -17.92 13.78 -2.09
N ASP A 15 -18.50 14.97 -1.99
CA ASP A 15 -19.70 15.21 -1.15
C ASP A 15 -20.92 14.42 -1.66
N GLU A 16 -21.11 14.34 -2.98
CA GLU A 16 -22.16 13.51 -3.59
C GLU A 16 -21.93 12.02 -3.30
N ALA A 17 -20.67 11.58 -3.32
CA ALA A 17 -20.33 10.19 -3.04
C ALA A 17 -20.55 9.81 -1.58
N ILE A 18 -20.16 10.67 -0.63
CA ILE A 18 -20.43 10.51 0.80
C ILE A 18 -21.95 10.49 1.06
N SER A 19 -22.70 11.40 0.44
CA SER A 19 -24.16 11.44 0.55
C SER A 19 -24.79 10.14 0.06
N ALA A 20 -24.34 9.64 -1.11
CA ALA A 20 -24.83 8.38 -1.66
C ALA A 20 -24.49 7.16 -0.79
N LEU A 21 -23.31 7.13 -0.16
CA LEU A 21 -22.94 6.06 0.79
C LEU A 21 -23.84 6.08 2.02
N ALA A 22 -24.06 7.27 2.60
CA ALA A 22 -24.90 7.42 3.78
C ALA A 22 -26.37 7.07 3.50
N GLU A 23 -26.91 7.45 2.35
CA GLU A 23 -28.28 7.09 1.93
C GLU A 23 -28.44 5.58 1.70
N ALA A 24 -27.42 4.93 1.14
CA ALA A 24 -27.45 3.50 0.84
C ALA A 24 -27.16 2.60 2.06
N GLY A 25 -26.54 3.15 3.11
CA GLY A 25 -26.27 2.45 4.37
C GLY A 25 -25.12 1.42 4.29
N GLU A 26 -25.04 0.54 5.29
CA GLU A 26 -23.90 -0.40 5.48
C GLU A 26 -23.68 -1.38 4.31
N ASP A 27 -24.72 -1.64 3.51
CA ASP A 27 -24.66 -2.56 2.37
C ASP A 27 -24.13 -1.90 1.08
N ALA A 28 -23.79 -0.61 1.12
CA ALA A 28 -23.14 0.08 0.02
C ALA A 28 -21.66 -0.29 -0.10
N LYS A 29 -21.13 -0.31 -1.33
CA LYS A 29 -19.69 -0.40 -1.56
C LYS A 29 -19.20 0.61 -2.58
N VAL A 30 -18.03 1.17 -2.28
CA VAL A 30 -17.30 2.05 -3.17
C VAL A 30 -16.72 1.25 -4.34
N LEU A 31 -16.99 1.70 -5.56
CA LEU A 31 -16.36 1.19 -6.77
C LEU A 31 -15.29 2.18 -7.24
N ALA A 32 -14.02 1.83 -6.98
CA ALA A 32 -12.86 2.50 -7.55
C ALA A 32 -12.45 1.81 -8.87
N GLY A 33 -11.22 1.29 -8.96
CA GLY A 33 -10.76 0.54 -10.12
C GLY A 33 -11.45 -0.81 -10.39
N GLY A 34 -12.15 -1.34 -9.39
CA GLY A 34 -12.92 -2.59 -9.48
C GLY A 34 -12.10 -3.87 -9.57
N GLN A 35 -10.77 -3.82 -9.46
CA GLN A 35 -9.89 -4.97 -9.71
C GLN A 35 -9.83 -5.97 -8.55
N SER A 36 -10.28 -5.60 -7.35
CA SER A 36 -10.55 -6.54 -6.25
C SER A 36 -12.04 -6.79 -6.05
N LEU A 37 -12.84 -5.71 -6.05
CA LEU A 37 -14.28 -5.79 -5.78
C LEU A 37 -15.04 -6.59 -6.85
N LEU A 38 -14.87 -6.31 -8.14
CA LEU A 38 -15.66 -7.00 -9.17
C LEU A 38 -15.39 -8.52 -9.23
N PRO A 39 -14.15 -9.02 -9.05
CA PRO A 39 -13.92 -10.45 -8.82
C PRO A 39 -14.72 -11.03 -7.65
N VAL A 40 -14.68 -10.38 -6.48
CA VAL A 40 -15.44 -10.78 -5.27
C VAL A 40 -16.93 -10.86 -5.57
N LEU A 41 -17.50 -9.87 -6.28
CA LEU A 41 -18.91 -9.86 -6.67
C LEU A 41 -19.27 -11.00 -7.64
N ARG A 42 -18.42 -11.27 -8.64
CA ARG A 42 -18.66 -12.35 -9.63
C ARG A 42 -18.66 -13.74 -8.99
N MET A 43 -17.91 -13.91 -7.90
CA MET A 43 -17.87 -15.12 -7.06
C MET A 43 -18.96 -15.13 -5.98
N ARG A 44 -19.70 -14.02 -5.81
CA ARG A 44 -20.71 -13.82 -4.75
C ARG A 44 -20.14 -13.95 -3.33
N LEU A 45 -18.89 -13.56 -3.16
CA LEU A 45 -18.25 -13.44 -1.85
C LEU A 45 -18.67 -12.14 -1.12
N ALA A 46 -19.24 -11.18 -1.87
CA ALA A 46 -19.98 -10.04 -1.35
C ALA A 46 -21.18 -9.74 -2.27
N THR A 47 -22.25 -9.18 -1.71
CA THR A 47 -23.49 -8.84 -2.42
C THR A 47 -24.03 -7.48 -1.95
N PRO A 48 -23.32 -6.38 -2.24
CA PRO A 48 -23.77 -5.05 -1.87
C PRO A 48 -25.07 -4.71 -2.60
N THR A 49 -25.93 -3.91 -1.95
CA THR A 49 -27.17 -3.40 -2.55
C THR A 49 -26.88 -2.29 -3.54
N THR A 50 -25.85 -1.49 -3.28
CA THR A 50 -25.49 -0.30 -4.06
C THR A 50 -23.99 -0.23 -4.31
N LEU A 51 -23.59 0.11 -5.53
CA LEU A 51 -22.22 0.51 -5.86
C LEU A 51 -22.15 2.01 -6.14
N VAL A 52 -21.28 2.69 -5.38
CA VAL A 52 -20.97 4.11 -5.57
C VAL A 52 -19.66 4.23 -6.34
N ASP A 53 -19.74 4.54 -7.64
CA ASP A 53 -18.60 4.61 -8.56
C ASP A 53 -17.94 5.99 -8.56
N LEU A 54 -16.69 6.02 -8.09
CA LEU A 54 -15.90 7.24 -8.00
C LEU A 54 -15.27 7.68 -9.34
N GLY A 55 -15.53 6.95 -10.42
CA GLY A 55 -14.90 7.13 -11.73
C GLY A 55 -15.05 8.55 -12.30
N LYS A 56 -16.10 9.28 -11.94
CA LYS A 56 -16.37 10.66 -12.38
C LYS A 56 -15.89 11.74 -11.40
N VAL A 57 -15.38 11.37 -10.23
CA VAL A 57 -14.92 12.32 -9.21
C VAL A 57 -13.49 12.78 -9.54
N ALA A 58 -13.38 13.89 -10.27
CA ALA A 58 -12.10 14.34 -10.82
C ALA A 58 -11.08 14.75 -9.74
N GLU A 59 -11.53 15.30 -8.61
CA GLU A 59 -10.67 15.74 -7.51
C GLU A 59 -9.92 14.60 -6.79
N LEU A 60 -10.35 13.35 -6.97
CA LEU A 60 -9.68 12.18 -6.40
C LEU A 60 -8.48 11.70 -7.24
N ARG A 61 -8.09 12.43 -8.28
CA ARG A 61 -7.07 12.00 -9.25
C ARG A 61 -5.86 12.92 -9.26
N GLY A 62 -4.73 12.32 -9.59
CA GLY A 62 -3.50 13.03 -9.90
C GLY A 62 -2.51 13.02 -8.74
N VAL A 63 -1.33 13.54 -9.06
CA VAL A 63 -0.21 13.72 -8.15
C VAL A 63 0.15 15.20 -8.16
N ARG A 64 0.36 15.78 -6.97
CA ARG A 64 0.80 17.16 -6.82
C ARG A 64 1.77 17.30 -5.66
N GLU A 65 2.57 18.36 -5.69
CA GLU A 65 3.34 18.78 -4.52
C GLU A 65 2.47 19.59 -3.54
N ASP A 66 2.79 19.50 -2.26
CA ASP A 66 2.19 20.28 -1.19
C ASP A 66 3.21 20.47 -0.05
N GLY A 67 4.03 21.51 -0.15
CA GLY A 67 5.10 21.78 0.81
C GLY A 67 6.13 20.64 0.86
N ASP A 68 6.25 20.01 2.02
CA ASP A 68 7.16 18.89 2.32
C ASP A 68 6.57 17.52 1.97
N ALA A 69 5.36 17.46 1.42
CA ALA A 69 4.69 16.24 0.99
C ALA A 69 4.38 16.23 -0.51
N LEU A 70 4.23 15.01 -1.03
CA LEU A 70 3.43 14.75 -2.22
C LEU A 70 2.02 14.36 -1.82
N VAL A 71 1.06 14.71 -2.67
CA VAL A 71 -0.32 14.30 -2.51
C VAL A 71 -0.73 13.46 -3.71
N ILE A 72 -1.17 12.23 -3.44
CA ILE A 72 -1.65 11.29 -4.46
C ILE A 72 -3.15 11.08 -4.23
N GLY A 73 -3.98 11.48 -5.20
CA GLY A 73 -5.42 11.26 -5.14
C GLY A 73 -5.76 9.76 -5.15
N SER A 74 -6.77 9.34 -4.38
CA SER A 74 -7.11 7.93 -4.19
C SER A 74 -7.51 7.19 -5.47
N MET A 75 -8.06 7.90 -6.45
CA MET A 75 -8.47 7.40 -7.77
C MET A 75 -7.36 7.51 -8.83
N THR A 76 -6.15 7.90 -8.45
CA THR A 76 -4.97 7.81 -9.33
C THR A 76 -4.68 6.35 -9.62
N THR A 77 -4.57 5.99 -10.91
CA THR A 77 -4.36 4.58 -11.29
C THR A 77 -2.95 4.14 -10.92
N HIS A 78 -2.73 2.84 -10.71
CA HIS A 78 -1.37 2.32 -10.55
C HIS A 78 -0.48 2.69 -11.75
N TYR A 79 -1.05 2.71 -12.96
CA TYR A 79 -0.34 3.11 -14.16
C TYR A 79 0.14 4.56 -14.11
N ASP A 80 -0.67 5.48 -13.58
CA ASP A 80 -0.27 6.88 -13.46
C ASP A 80 0.77 7.05 -12.34
N VAL A 81 0.56 6.43 -11.17
CA VAL A 81 1.52 6.47 -10.05
C VAL A 81 2.91 5.96 -10.47
N GLN A 82 2.98 4.83 -11.20
CA GLN A 82 4.27 4.22 -11.57
C GLN A 82 5.08 5.09 -12.57
N ARG A 83 4.42 6.02 -13.28
CA ARG A 83 5.00 6.85 -14.36
C ARG A 83 5.14 8.31 -13.98
N ASP A 84 4.59 8.71 -12.85
CA ASP A 84 4.60 10.09 -12.39
C ASP A 84 6.03 10.51 -11.96
N ALA A 85 6.47 11.66 -12.44
CA ALA A 85 7.82 12.16 -12.21
C ALA A 85 8.03 12.57 -10.75
N LEU A 86 7.01 13.12 -10.09
CA LEU A 86 7.09 13.52 -8.69
C LEU A 86 7.20 12.27 -7.81
N VAL A 87 6.41 11.23 -8.09
CA VAL A 87 6.51 9.95 -7.36
C VAL A 87 7.90 9.35 -7.53
N ALA A 88 8.47 9.38 -8.74
CA ALA A 88 9.82 8.89 -8.98
C ALA A 88 10.89 9.68 -8.21
N GLU A 89 10.75 11.00 -8.08
CA GLU A 89 11.71 11.88 -7.42
C GLU A 89 11.63 11.82 -5.89
N HIS A 90 10.42 11.89 -5.32
CA HIS A 90 10.24 12.06 -3.88
C HIS A 90 9.74 10.81 -3.15
N ALA A 91 9.25 9.80 -3.86
CA ALA A 91 8.65 8.61 -3.28
C ALA A 91 9.00 7.34 -4.08
N ALA A 92 10.29 7.18 -4.42
CA ALA A 92 10.80 6.11 -5.28
C ALA A 92 10.36 4.69 -4.82
N LEU A 93 10.15 4.48 -3.52
CA LEU A 93 9.63 3.23 -2.96
C LEU A 93 8.20 2.92 -3.42
N LEU A 94 7.30 3.92 -3.50
CA LEU A 94 5.94 3.73 -4.02
C LEU A 94 5.98 3.37 -5.49
N LYS A 95 6.85 4.03 -6.27
CA LYS A 95 7.06 3.69 -7.68
C LYS A 95 7.51 2.23 -7.83
N ALA A 96 8.57 1.83 -7.13
CA ALA A 96 9.14 0.49 -7.20
C ALA A 96 8.11 -0.59 -6.83
N ALA A 97 7.32 -0.37 -5.77
CA ALA A 97 6.26 -1.30 -5.39
C ALA A 97 5.13 -1.37 -6.43
N THR A 98 4.68 -0.21 -6.94
CA THR A 98 3.60 -0.13 -7.94
C THR A 98 3.95 -0.84 -9.24
N ASP A 99 5.23 -0.81 -9.66
CA ASP A 99 5.72 -1.54 -10.84
C ASP A 99 5.49 -3.08 -10.74
N THR A 100 5.38 -3.61 -9.51
CA THR A 100 5.16 -5.05 -9.24
C THR A 100 3.69 -5.44 -9.05
N VAL A 101 2.77 -4.45 -9.03
CA VAL A 101 1.34 -4.68 -8.79
C VAL A 101 0.73 -5.32 -10.03
N ALA A 102 0.42 -6.61 -9.93
CA ALA A 102 -0.34 -7.37 -10.92
C ALA A 102 0.20 -7.21 -12.37
N ASP A 103 -0.67 -6.97 -13.34
CA ASP A 103 -0.34 -6.84 -14.76
C ASP A 103 -0.70 -5.44 -15.31
N PRO A 104 -0.27 -5.10 -16.54
CA PRO A 104 -0.59 -3.80 -17.13
C PRO A 104 -2.08 -3.48 -17.18
N GLN A 105 -2.96 -4.45 -17.48
CA GLN A 105 -4.40 -4.24 -17.58
C GLN A 105 -5.01 -3.89 -16.23
N ILE A 106 -4.61 -4.61 -15.18
CA ILE A 106 -4.99 -4.31 -13.80
C ILE A 106 -4.43 -2.94 -13.41
N ARG A 107 -3.18 -2.59 -13.76
CA ARG A 107 -2.59 -1.29 -13.40
C ARG A 107 -3.28 -0.08 -14.04
N HIS A 108 -3.87 -0.22 -15.23
CA HIS A 108 -4.64 0.86 -15.87
C HIS A 108 -6.01 1.10 -15.23
N ARG A 109 -6.51 0.15 -14.44
CA ARG A 109 -7.82 0.28 -13.78
C ARG A 109 -7.73 0.40 -12.28
N GLY A 110 -6.93 -0.46 -11.65
CA GLY A 110 -6.63 -0.44 -10.23
C GLY A 110 -6.08 0.91 -9.81
N THR A 111 -6.52 1.36 -8.65
CA THR A 111 -6.27 2.70 -8.12
C THR A 111 -5.44 2.61 -6.86
N PHE A 112 -4.56 3.57 -6.65
CA PHE A 112 -3.69 3.66 -5.47
C PHE A 112 -4.49 3.56 -4.17
N GLY A 113 -5.48 4.44 -3.98
CA GLY A 113 -6.32 4.43 -2.78
C GLY A 113 -7.20 3.19 -2.66
N GLY A 114 -7.73 2.68 -3.78
CA GLY A 114 -8.50 1.43 -3.77
C GLY A 114 -7.70 0.22 -3.27
N ALA A 115 -6.40 0.14 -3.56
CA ALA A 115 -5.55 -0.91 -3.03
C ALA A 115 -5.31 -0.77 -1.52
N LEU A 116 -5.16 0.46 -1.01
CA LEU A 116 -5.01 0.72 0.42
C LEU A 116 -6.31 0.46 1.19
N ALA A 117 -7.43 0.97 0.70
CA ALA A 117 -8.75 0.78 1.30
C ALA A 117 -9.21 -0.70 1.27
N HIS A 118 -8.70 -1.50 0.34
CA HIS A 118 -8.97 -2.93 0.32
C HIS A 118 -8.31 -3.66 1.50
N ALA A 119 -7.15 -3.19 1.96
CA ALA A 119 -6.42 -3.74 3.11
C ALA A 119 -6.17 -5.26 3.07
N ASP A 120 -5.88 -5.82 1.89
CA ASP A 120 -5.37 -7.18 1.78
C ASP A 120 -3.90 -7.21 2.25
N PRO A 121 -3.51 -7.99 3.28
CA PRO A 121 -2.14 -8.04 3.78
C PRO A 121 -1.10 -8.45 2.73
N ALA A 122 -1.53 -9.17 1.69
CA ALA A 122 -0.68 -9.58 0.58
C ALA A 122 -0.48 -8.46 -0.47
N GLY A 123 -1.19 -7.34 -0.33
CA GLY A 123 -1.16 -6.20 -1.24
C GLY A 123 0.10 -5.35 -1.12
N ASP A 124 0.67 -5.03 -2.27
CA ASP A 124 2.04 -4.50 -2.34
C ASP A 124 2.21 -3.06 -1.86
N LEU A 125 1.13 -2.28 -1.78
CA LEU A 125 1.20 -0.85 -1.50
C LEU A 125 1.06 -0.50 -0.01
N LEU A 126 0.61 -1.44 0.81
CA LEU A 126 0.41 -1.24 2.25
C LEU A 126 1.74 -0.97 2.97
N ALA A 127 2.73 -1.86 2.78
CA ALA A 127 4.03 -1.75 3.43
C ALA A 127 4.83 -0.50 3.00
N PRO A 128 4.92 -0.13 1.71
CA PRO A 128 5.52 1.13 1.28
C PRO A 128 4.90 2.38 1.91
N VAL A 129 3.57 2.44 1.98
CA VAL A 129 2.84 3.56 2.61
C VAL A 129 3.13 3.64 4.11
N LEU A 130 3.23 2.49 4.78
CA LEU A 130 3.65 2.43 6.19
C LEU A 130 5.11 2.85 6.38
N ALA A 131 6.03 2.33 5.56
CA ALA A 131 7.47 2.61 5.65
C ALA A 131 7.77 4.11 5.48
N LEU A 132 7.13 4.75 4.50
CA LEU A 132 7.31 6.18 4.23
C LEU A 132 6.61 7.09 5.25
N GLY A 133 5.88 6.54 6.23
CA GLY A 133 5.15 7.34 7.22
C GLY A 133 4.07 8.21 6.59
N CYS A 134 3.36 7.69 5.59
CA CYS A 134 2.31 8.43 4.91
C CYS A 134 1.13 8.75 5.84
N GLU A 135 0.37 9.76 5.46
CA GLU A 135 -0.91 10.10 6.07
C GLU A 135 -2.04 9.94 5.05
N LEU A 136 -3.17 9.39 5.49
CA LEU A 136 -4.34 9.12 4.65
C LEU A 136 -5.45 10.11 5.02
N VAL A 137 -5.87 10.91 4.04
CA VAL A 137 -6.93 11.91 4.21
C VAL A 137 -8.27 11.24 3.88
N VAL A 138 -9.12 11.19 4.89
CA VAL A 138 -10.44 10.57 4.84
C VAL A 138 -11.51 11.66 4.90
N ALA A 139 -12.58 11.50 4.14
CA ALA A 139 -13.74 12.38 4.19
C ALA A 139 -15.01 11.57 4.49
N GLY A 140 -15.85 12.10 5.39
CA GLY A 140 -17.18 11.58 5.71
C GLY A 140 -18.17 12.73 5.92
N GLN A 141 -19.33 12.45 6.48
CA GLN A 141 -20.37 13.47 6.70
C GLN A 141 -19.92 14.63 7.61
N ASP A 142 -19.03 14.33 8.57
CA ASP A 142 -18.50 15.30 9.53
C ASP A 142 -17.28 16.08 8.99
N GLY A 143 -16.94 15.93 7.71
CA GLY A 143 -15.84 16.61 7.05
C GLY A 143 -14.61 15.72 6.84
N ARG A 144 -13.42 16.32 6.86
CA ARG A 144 -12.14 15.63 6.58
C ARG A 144 -11.34 15.40 7.85
N ARG A 145 -10.71 14.22 7.93
CA ARG A 145 -9.72 13.88 8.95
C ARG A 145 -8.51 13.21 8.33
N THR A 146 -7.39 13.27 9.03
CA THR A 146 -6.13 12.64 8.62
C THR A 146 -5.83 11.47 9.55
N VAL A 147 -5.43 10.34 8.97
CA VAL A 147 -5.07 9.11 9.69
C VAL A 147 -3.64 8.72 9.32
N ALA A 148 -2.77 8.49 10.30
CA ALA A 148 -1.44 7.98 10.01
C ALA A 148 -1.52 6.58 9.39
N ALA A 149 -0.60 6.23 8.48
CA ALA A 149 -0.54 4.89 7.89
C ALA A 149 -0.40 3.78 8.95
N ALA A 150 0.25 4.08 10.08
CA ALA A 150 0.38 3.17 11.22
C ALA A 150 -0.96 2.83 11.89
N ASP A 151 -1.95 3.72 11.80
CA ASP A 151 -3.26 3.57 12.44
C ASP A 151 -4.37 3.23 11.43
N PHE A 152 -4.08 3.31 10.13
CA PHE A 152 -5.08 3.13 9.09
C PHE A 152 -5.43 1.66 8.84
N PHE A 153 -4.45 0.74 8.90
CA PHE A 153 -4.67 -0.69 8.70
C PHE A 153 -4.92 -1.36 10.05
N GLN A 154 -6.11 -1.92 10.25
CA GLN A 154 -6.52 -2.44 11.56
C GLN A 154 -6.51 -3.97 11.60
N ASP A 155 -6.91 -4.62 10.51
CA ASP A 155 -6.86 -6.07 10.35
C ASP A 155 -6.96 -6.43 8.85
N MET A 156 -6.93 -7.72 8.53
CA MET A 156 -7.17 -8.22 7.18
C MET A 156 -8.52 -7.72 6.66
N PHE A 157 -8.50 -7.00 5.52
CA PHE A 157 -9.66 -6.33 4.92
C PHE A 157 -10.35 -5.28 5.79
N THR A 158 -9.69 -4.80 6.85
CA THR A 158 -10.25 -3.83 7.80
C THR A 158 -9.33 -2.63 7.94
N THR A 159 -9.91 -1.44 7.73
CA THR A 159 -9.20 -0.16 7.87
C THR A 159 -9.91 0.73 8.88
N ALA A 160 -9.29 1.87 9.18
CA ALA A 160 -9.89 2.92 10.00
C ALA A 160 -11.06 3.66 9.32
N LEU A 161 -11.43 3.34 8.08
CA LEU A 161 -12.58 3.93 7.39
C LEU A 161 -13.90 3.46 8.02
N ALA A 162 -14.78 4.41 8.31
CA ALA A 162 -16.19 4.12 8.57
C ALA A 162 -16.94 3.77 7.26
N ALA A 163 -18.15 3.25 7.39
CA ALA A 163 -18.95 2.79 6.24
C ALA A 163 -19.35 3.92 5.28
N ASP A 164 -19.49 5.15 5.80
CA ASP A 164 -19.87 6.37 5.09
C ASP A 164 -18.67 7.27 4.74
N GLU A 165 -17.45 6.75 4.90
CA GLU A 165 -16.22 7.49 4.63
C GLU A 165 -15.52 7.06 3.33
N LEU A 166 -14.76 8.00 2.78
CA LEU A 166 -13.94 7.84 1.58
C LEU A 166 -12.50 8.20 1.87
N LEU A 167 -11.57 7.35 1.42
CA LEU A 167 -10.17 7.75 1.26
C LEU A 167 -10.07 8.73 0.07
N VAL A 168 -9.71 9.97 0.35
CA VAL A 168 -9.64 11.05 -0.65
C VAL A 168 -8.26 11.12 -1.30
N GLU A 169 -7.23 11.21 -0.48
CA GLU A 169 -5.84 11.36 -0.93
C GLU A 169 -4.87 10.78 0.11
N VAL A 170 -3.65 10.51 -0.34
CA VAL A 170 -2.54 10.10 0.53
C VAL A 170 -1.46 11.16 0.47
N ARG A 171 -1.08 11.70 1.63
CA ARG A 171 0.03 12.62 1.81
C ARG A 171 1.29 11.80 2.10
N VAL A 172 2.28 11.92 1.25
CA VAL A 172 3.53 11.17 1.29
C VAL A 172 4.66 12.13 1.62
N PRO A 173 5.31 12.03 2.79
CA PRO A 173 6.48 12.84 3.08
C PRO A 173 7.56 12.69 2.00
N LYS A 174 8.16 13.80 1.57
CA LYS A 174 9.19 13.76 0.52
C LYS A 174 10.46 13.09 1.04
N HIS A 175 10.86 11.99 0.40
CA HIS A 175 12.11 11.28 0.63
C HIS A 175 13.10 11.56 -0.53
N THR A 176 13.18 12.82 -0.98
CA THR A 176 14.09 13.22 -2.07
C THR A 176 15.53 12.84 -1.74
N GLY A 177 16.22 12.21 -2.68
CA GLY A 177 17.60 11.78 -2.51
C GLY A 177 17.79 10.50 -1.67
N TRP A 178 16.70 9.89 -1.19
CA TRP A 178 16.75 8.55 -0.63
C TRP A 178 16.76 7.51 -1.76
N HIS A 179 17.38 6.37 -1.49
CA HIS A 179 17.36 5.23 -2.37
C HIS A 179 16.35 4.20 -1.87
N ALA A 180 15.69 3.49 -2.78
CA ALA A 180 14.60 2.59 -2.44
C ALA A 180 14.59 1.34 -3.31
N HIS A 181 14.09 0.25 -2.74
CA HIS A 181 13.84 -1.01 -3.43
C HIS A 181 12.63 -1.72 -2.83
N TYR A 182 11.87 -2.41 -3.68
CA TYR A 182 10.77 -3.28 -3.27
C TYR A 182 11.09 -4.72 -3.71
N GLU A 183 11.48 -5.56 -2.77
CA GLU A 183 11.85 -6.95 -3.04
C GLU A 183 10.62 -7.84 -2.84
N LYS A 184 10.04 -8.34 -3.93
CA LYS A 184 8.84 -9.18 -3.90
C LYS A 184 9.15 -10.64 -4.21
N PHE A 185 8.70 -11.54 -3.36
CA PHE A 185 8.69 -12.97 -3.64
C PHE A 185 7.26 -13.48 -3.85
N ASN A 186 7.01 -14.03 -5.03
CA ASN A 186 5.73 -14.61 -5.44
C ASN A 186 5.94 -15.83 -6.36
N ARG A 187 4.90 -16.66 -6.51
CA ARG A 187 4.99 -17.91 -7.28
C ARG A 187 5.03 -17.69 -8.79
N VAL A 188 4.31 -16.68 -9.26
CA VAL A 188 4.21 -16.28 -10.67
C VAL A 188 4.18 -14.77 -10.75
N ALA A 189 4.66 -14.19 -11.84
CA ALA A 189 4.94 -12.76 -11.95
C ALA A 189 3.82 -11.83 -11.47
N GLN A 190 2.55 -12.20 -11.70
CA GLN A 190 1.38 -11.38 -11.39
C GLN A 190 0.70 -11.72 -10.05
N ALA A 191 1.21 -12.71 -9.31
CA ALA A 191 0.60 -13.13 -8.04
C ALA A 191 0.87 -12.12 -6.93
N TRP A 192 -0.02 -12.14 -5.93
CA TRP A 192 0.17 -11.47 -4.65
C TRP A 192 1.48 -11.89 -3.97
N SER A 193 1.97 -11.01 -3.09
CA SER A 193 3.21 -11.26 -2.36
C SER A 193 3.04 -12.40 -1.38
N MET A 194 3.90 -13.42 -1.47
CA MET A 194 4.05 -14.38 -0.38
C MET A 194 4.74 -13.67 0.80
N VAL A 195 5.85 -13.00 0.50
CA VAL A 195 6.53 -12.03 1.36
C VAL A 195 7.11 -10.97 0.43
N ALA A 196 7.02 -9.71 0.84
CA ALA A 196 7.78 -8.66 0.18
C ALA A 196 8.32 -7.67 1.20
N VAL A 197 9.38 -6.97 0.84
CA VAL A 197 10.05 -6.00 1.70
C VAL A 197 10.14 -4.67 0.97
N ALA A 198 9.54 -3.65 1.57
CA ALA A 198 9.68 -2.26 1.18
C ALA A 198 10.82 -1.64 1.97
N ALA A 199 11.91 -1.28 1.31
CA ALA A 199 13.08 -0.69 1.94
C ALA A 199 13.44 0.65 1.28
N CYS A 200 13.64 1.69 2.08
CA CYS A 200 14.35 2.88 1.64
C CYS A 200 15.41 3.31 2.66
N VAL A 201 16.51 3.83 2.15
CA VAL A 201 17.67 4.23 2.95
C VAL A 201 18.21 5.56 2.48
N ARG A 202 18.75 6.32 3.42
CA ARG A 202 19.61 7.47 3.15
C ARG A 202 21.02 7.11 3.61
N THR A 203 21.98 7.18 2.68
CA THR A 203 23.38 6.88 2.96
C THR A 203 24.24 8.13 2.89
N GLU A 204 25.25 8.20 3.74
CA GLU A 204 26.25 9.27 3.75
C GLU A 204 27.63 8.66 3.98
N ALA A 205 28.59 8.95 3.09
CA ALA A 205 29.97 8.43 3.15
C ALA A 205 30.08 6.88 3.33
N GLY A 206 29.12 6.11 2.82
CA GLY A 206 29.09 4.65 2.94
C GLY A 206 28.44 4.11 4.23
N THR A 207 27.86 4.99 5.05
CA THR A 207 27.08 4.65 6.25
C THR A 207 25.60 4.85 5.99
N ILE A 208 24.75 4.01 6.59
CA ILE A 208 23.29 4.19 6.57
C ILE A 208 22.92 5.16 7.69
N GLU A 209 22.50 6.37 7.32
CA GLU A 209 22.09 7.40 8.28
C GLU A 209 20.63 7.21 8.71
N GLU A 210 19.78 6.81 7.76
CA GLU A 210 18.40 6.49 8.02
C GLU A 210 17.95 5.28 7.20
N ALA A 211 17.06 4.50 7.78
CA ALA A 211 16.39 3.38 7.12
C ALA A 211 14.89 3.43 7.44
N ARG A 212 14.07 3.01 6.47
CA ARG A 212 12.67 2.62 6.67
C ARG A 212 12.47 1.27 6.02
N VAL A 213 11.93 0.33 6.79
CA VAL A 213 11.72 -1.06 6.34
C VAL A 213 10.34 -1.53 6.79
N ALA A 214 9.51 -1.98 5.85
CA ALA A 214 8.23 -2.59 6.14
C ALA A 214 8.02 -3.86 5.32
N LEU A 215 7.20 -4.76 5.86
CA LEU A 215 6.99 -6.12 5.37
C LEU A 215 5.54 -6.28 4.91
N THR A 216 5.39 -6.82 3.71
CA THR A 216 4.11 -7.24 3.13
C THR A 216 3.84 -8.69 3.50
N ASN A 217 2.60 -8.99 3.90
CA ASN A 217 2.12 -10.34 4.21
C ASN A 217 2.83 -11.07 5.37
N MET A 218 3.35 -10.30 6.33
CA MET A 218 4.00 -10.79 7.56
C MET A 218 3.16 -10.58 8.83
N GLY A 219 1.88 -10.28 8.66
CA GLY A 219 0.87 -10.06 9.69
C GLY A 219 -0.49 -9.89 9.04
N SER A 220 -1.54 -9.63 9.81
CA SER A 220 -2.85 -9.25 9.24
C SER A 220 -2.91 -7.80 8.77
N THR A 221 -1.84 -7.03 8.98
CA THR A 221 -1.60 -5.67 8.50
C THR A 221 -0.13 -5.56 8.04
N PRO A 222 0.28 -4.50 7.31
CA PRO A 222 1.70 -4.32 7.02
C PRO A 222 2.48 -4.11 8.31
N VAL A 223 3.70 -4.67 8.40
CA VAL A 223 4.50 -4.61 9.62
C VAL A 223 5.74 -3.77 9.38
N ARG A 224 5.97 -2.74 10.18
CA ARG A 224 7.25 -1.99 10.18
C ARG A 224 8.31 -2.83 10.92
N ALA A 225 9.44 -3.09 10.27
CA ALA A 225 10.54 -3.85 10.83
C ALA A 225 11.49 -2.95 11.66
N ALA A 226 10.98 -2.38 12.76
CA ALA A 226 11.71 -1.41 13.58
C ALA A 226 13.08 -1.94 14.09
N GLY A 227 13.14 -3.22 14.49
CA GLY A 227 14.41 -3.83 14.91
C GLY A 227 15.47 -3.85 13.81
N VAL A 228 15.06 -3.97 12.53
CA VAL A 228 15.96 -3.86 11.38
C VAL A 228 16.38 -2.41 11.16
N GLU A 229 15.45 -1.46 11.21
CA GLU A 229 15.75 -0.03 11.08
C GLU A 229 16.82 0.41 12.10
N GLU A 230 16.62 0.06 13.38
CA GLU A 230 17.55 0.35 14.47
C GLU A 230 18.92 -0.28 14.27
N ALA A 231 18.99 -1.51 13.75
CA ALA A 231 20.24 -2.21 13.51
C ALA A 231 21.01 -1.69 12.29
N LEU A 232 20.35 -0.99 11.37
CA LEU A 232 20.98 -0.42 10.17
C LEU A 232 21.57 0.97 10.43
N VAL A 233 20.92 1.80 11.24
CA VAL A 233 21.34 3.19 11.47
C VAL A 233 22.75 3.24 12.09
N GLY A 234 23.64 4.01 11.48
CA GLY A 234 25.04 4.16 11.87
C GLY A 234 25.96 3.01 11.41
N CYS A 235 25.43 1.97 10.77
CA CYS A 235 26.22 0.88 10.23
C CYS A 235 26.74 1.19 8.82
N ALA A 236 27.90 0.63 8.48
CA ALA A 236 28.39 0.65 7.11
C ALA A 236 27.43 -0.10 6.17
N ALA A 237 27.18 0.44 4.99
CA ALA A 237 26.33 -0.12 3.94
C ALA A 237 27.01 -1.34 3.25
N THR A 238 27.40 -2.34 4.04
CA THR A 238 28.06 -3.56 3.56
C THR A 238 27.12 -4.75 3.65
N ALA A 239 27.32 -5.73 2.79
CA ALA A 239 26.51 -6.95 2.79
C ALA A 239 26.56 -7.74 4.10
N GLU A 240 27.66 -7.65 4.86
CA GLU A 240 27.74 -8.29 6.18
C GLU A 240 26.84 -7.58 7.21
N ALA A 241 26.98 -6.26 7.35
CA ALA A 241 26.18 -5.47 8.29
C ALA A 241 24.68 -5.56 7.96
N ILE A 242 24.33 -5.43 6.68
CA ILE A 242 22.94 -5.49 6.21
C ILE A 242 22.33 -6.87 6.47
N ARG A 243 23.06 -7.97 6.21
CA ARG A 243 22.58 -9.32 6.56
C ARG A 243 22.41 -9.50 8.06
N GLY A 244 23.32 -8.98 8.87
CA GLY A 244 23.21 -9.02 10.33
C GLY A 244 21.95 -8.31 10.83
N ALA A 245 21.65 -7.11 10.31
CA ALA A 245 20.42 -6.40 10.64
C ALA A 245 19.17 -7.14 10.17
N ALA A 246 19.22 -7.74 8.97
CA ALA A 246 18.09 -8.45 8.38
C ALA A 246 17.64 -9.69 9.17
N GLU A 247 18.48 -10.27 10.04
CA GLU A 247 18.05 -11.37 10.93
C GLU A 247 16.91 -10.96 11.88
N ARG A 248 16.76 -9.65 12.14
CA ARG A 248 15.68 -9.09 12.97
C ARG A 248 14.36 -8.92 12.21
N ALA A 249 14.31 -9.22 10.91
CA ALA A 249 13.13 -8.96 10.08
C ALA A 249 11.87 -9.70 10.54
N ALA A 250 12.00 -10.85 11.21
CA ALA A 250 10.84 -11.59 11.71
C ALA A 250 10.36 -11.12 13.10
N GLU A 251 11.09 -10.23 13.77
CA GLU A 251 10.72 -9.71 15.09
C GLU A 251 9.38 -8.95 15.00
N GLY A 252 8.43 -9.26 15.89
CA GLY A 252 7.11 -8.61 15.91
C GLY A 252 6.16 -9.02 14.78
N THR A 253 6.52 -10.00 13.95
CA THR A 253 5.66 -10.51 12.87
C THR A 253 4.74 -11.64 13.34
N ASN A 254 3.58 -11.80 12.70
CA ASN A 254 2.65 -12.91 12.94
C ASN A 254 2.02 -13.40 11.61
N PRO A 255 2.84 -13.94 10.68
CA PRO A 255 2.33 -14.42 9.40
C PRO A 255 1.45 -15.67 9.59
N THR A 256 0.47 -15.83 8.71
CA THR A 256 -0.38 -17.03 8.67
C THR A 256 0.11 -18.03 7.62
N ALA A 257 -0.14 -19.32 7.86
CA ALA A 257 0.07 -20.34 6.85
C ALA A 257 -1.07 -20.34 5.82
N ASP A 258 -0.74 -20.54 4.55
CA ASP A 258 -1.71 -20.65 3.47
C ASP A 258 -1.23 -21.65 2.40
N GLY A 259 -1.96 -21.74 1.28
CA GLY A 259 -1.58 -22.62 0.16
C GLY A 259 -0.30 -22.22 -0.57
N ASN A 260 0.36 -21.13 -0.17
CA ASN A 260 1.62 -20.68 -0.76
C ASN A 260 2.82 -20.95 0.15
N SER A 261 2.65 -20.87 1.47
CA SER A 261 3.75 -21.03 2.43
C SER A 261 3.27 -21.37 3.84
N ASP A 262 4.11 -22.11 4.57
CA ASP A 262 4.04 -22.17 6.02
C ASP A 262 4.67 -20.93 6.70
N VAL A 263 4.51 -20.83 8.02
CA VAL A 263 4.98 -19.72 8.86
C VAL A 263 6.51 -19.64 8.89
N GLU A 264 7.19 -20.79 9.04
CA GLU A 264 8.64 -20.85 9.17
C GLU A 264 9.32 -20.38 7.87
N TYR A 265 8.80 -20.79 6.72
CA TYR A 265 9.30 -20.36 5.41
C TYR A 265 9.07 -18.87 5.18
N ARG A 266 7.92 -18.29 5.60
CA ARG A 266 7.70 -16.83 5.55
C ARG A 266 8.71 -16.07 6.40
N GLN A 267 8.96 -16.52 7.62
CA GLN A 267 9.96 -15.90 8.51
C GLN A 267 11.38 -16.03 7.97
N HIS A 268 11.71 -17.15 7.33
CA HIS A 268 12.98 -17.31 6.63
C HIS A 268 13.10 -16.35 5.45
N LEU A 269 12.07 -16.29 4.59
CA LEU A 269 12.00 -15.36 3.46
C LEU A 269 12.11 -13.91 3.90
N ALA A 270 11.43 -13.49 4.97
CA ALA A 270 11.48 -12.13 5.48
C ALA A 270 12.94 -11.68 5.76
N ARG A 271 13.75 -12.53 6.39
CA ARG A 271 15.17 -12.24 6.66
C ARG A 271 15.99 -12.16 5.38
N VAL A 272 15.84 -13.14 4.49
CA VAL A 272 16.59 -13.19 3.22
C VAL A 272 16.25 -11.99 2.32
N LEU A 273 14.96 -11.71 2.15
CA LEU A 273 14.46 -10.64 1.28
C LEU A 273 14.75 -9.26 1.88
N THR A 274 14.75 -9.11 3.20
CA THR A 274 15.16 -7.85 3.84
C THR A 274 16.61 -7.53 3.53
N GLY A 275 17.50 -8.51 3.65
CA GLY A 275 18.91 -8.31 3.28
C GLY A 275 19.08 -7.90 1.81
N ARG A 276 18.33 -8.53 0.89
CA ARG A 276 18.36 -8.17 -0.54
C ARG A 276 17.81 -6.78 -0.81
N ALA A 277 16.66 -6.44 -0.20
CA ALA A 277 16.00 -5.16 -0.41
C ALA A 277 16.88 -4.00 0.05
N VAL A 278 17.46 -4.12 1.24
CA VAL A 278 18.31 -3.07 1.80
C VAL A 278 19.63 -2.97 1.02
N LEU A 279 20.22 -4.08 0.57
CA LEU A 279 21.40 -4.06 -0.29
C LEU A 279 21.15 -3.34 -1.62
N ALA A 280 20.06 -3.72 -2.29
CA ALA A 280 19.65 -3.11 -3.55
C ALA A 280 19.36 -1.60 -3.38
N ALA A 281 18.68 -1.22 -2.29
CA ALA A 281 18.42 0.18 -1.96
C ALA A 281 19.73 0.94 -1.65
N ALA A 282 20.67 0.34 -0.92
CA ALA A 282 21.95 0.99 -0.60
C ALA A 282 22.92 1.08 -1.80
N GLY A 283 22.57 0.51 -2.97
CA GLY A 283 23.43 0.49 -4.15
C GLY A 283 24.70 -0.34 -3.99
N SER A 284 24.63 -1.39 -3.14
CA SER A 284 25.77 -2.20 -2.69
C SER A 284 25.63 -3.68 -3.03
#